data_AF-A0A7V3K4A6-F1
#
_entry.id   AF-A0A7V3K4A6-F1
#
_cell.length_a   1.000
_cell.length_b   1.000
_cell.length_c   1.000
_cell.angle_alpha   90.00
_cell.angle_beta   90.00
_cell.angle_gamma   90.00
#
_symmetry.space_group_name_H-M   'P 1'
#
loop_
_entity.id
_entity.type
_entity.pdbx_description
1 polymer ?
#
loop_
_entity_poly.entity_id
_entity_poly.type
_entity_poly.pdbx_seq_one_letter_code
_entity_poly.pdbx_strand_id
1 'polypeptide(L)'
;MQDQVHGREAGLRPGEFEVDVELLAFAHRYATGPVKWDILVFFGENPYTQDTAEAIARRIGRRAPAVLRELFDLSFMGVLERRRLNGNVVFALSPSPKIRRTLRRFVAESRGQSPRL
;
A
#
# COMPACT_ATOMS: atom_id res chain seq x y z
N MET A 1 49.93 -3.14 32.61
CA MET A 1 49.21 -4.30 33.17
C MET A 1 48.41 -3.75 34.35
N GLN A 2 47.09 -3.64 34.39
CA GLN A 2 45.96 -4.11 33.57
C GLN A 2 44.82 -3.10 33.79
N ASP A 3 44.24 -2.62 32.70
CA ASP A 3 42.87 -2.88 32.24
C ASP A 3 41.78 -2.03 32.94
N GLN A 4 41.44 -1.00 32.19
CA GLN A 4 40.44 0.00 32.43
C GLN A 4 39.07 -0.56 32.01
N VAL A 5 38.22 -0.92 32.97
CA VAL A 5 36.83 -1.29 32.73
C VAL A 5 35.99 -0.03 32.46
N HIS A 6 36.10 0.53 31.26
CA HIS A 6 35.08 1.43 30.74
C HIS A 6 33.89 0.58 30.30
N GLY A 7 32.89 0.48 31.19
CA GLY A 7 31.57 -0.02 30.87
C GLY A 7 31.04 0.69 29.62
N ARG A 8 30.93 -0.06 28.53
CA ARG A 8 30.18 0.37 27.35
C ARG A 8 28.71 0.29 27.72
N GLU A 9 28.20 1.33 28.37
CA GLU A 9 26.79 1.64 28.33
C GLU A 9 26.47 2.00 26.88
N ALA A 10 26.07 0.99 26.11
CA ALA A 10 25.37 1.16 24.85
C ALA A 10 24.03 1.82 25.20
N GLY A 11 24.06 3.15 25.38
CA GLY A 11 22.87 3.97 25.44
C GLY A 11 22.11 3.75 24.15
N LEU A 12 21.06 2.93 24.21
CA LEU A 12 20.03 2.90 23.19
C LEU A 12 19.56 4.35 23.07
N ARG A 13 19.85 5.02 21.95
CA ARG A 13 19.37 6.39 21.73
C ARG A 13 17.84 6.34 21.78
N PRO A 14 17.18 7.05 22.71
CA PRO A 14 15.73 7.14 22.68
C PRO A 14 15.37 8.06 21.52
N GLY A 15 14.86 7.49 20.41
CA GLY A 15 14.26 8.31 19.35
C GLY A 15 14.27 7.84 17.88
N GLU A 16 14.46 6.56 17.52
CA GLU A 16 14.57 6.18 16.09
C GLU A 16 13.40 5.33 15.53
N PHE A 17 12.18 5.55 16.03
CA PHE A 17 10.97 5.13 15.30
C PHE A 17 10.02 6.32 15.24
N GLU A 18 10.33 7.28 14.36
CA GLU A 18 9.33 8.27 13.98
C GLU A 18 8.26 7.54 13.17
N VAL A 19 7.11 7.30 13.81
CA VAL A 19 5.96 6.69 13.14
C VAL A 19 5.45 7.67 12.10
N ASP A 20 5.49 7.28 10.84
CA ASP A 20 4.87 8.04 9.75
C ASP A 20 3.34 8.03 9.91
N VAL A 21 2.82 9.02 10.63
CA VAL A 21 1.38 9.12 10.99
C VAL A 21 0.51 9.22 9.74
N GLU A 22 0.98 9.88 8.68
CA GLU A 22 0.23 9.98 7.42
C GLU A 22 0.10 8.61 6.77
N LEU A 23 1.20 7.85 6.75
CA LEU A 23 1.22 6.52 6.16
C LEU A 23 0.41 5.52 6.99
N LEU A 24 0.50 5.59 8.31
CA LEU A 24 -0.29 4.78 9.23
C LEU A 24 -1.79 5.05 9.05
N ALA A 25 -2.19 6.34 8.96
CA ALA A 25 -3.58 6.72 8.69
C ALA A 25 -4.05 6.23 7.31
N PHE A 26 -3.18 6.25 6.29
CA PHE A 26 -3.46 5.71 4.97
C PHE A 26 -3.71 4.19 5.02
N ALA A 27 -2.82 3.45 5.69
CA ALA A 27 -2.93 2.00 5.84
C ALA A 27 -4.21 1.62 6.61
N HIS A 28 -4.50 2.28 7.74
CA HIS A 28 -5.72 2.05 8.51
C HIS A 28 -6.99 2.36 7.71
N ARG A 29 -6.96 3.38 6.85
CA ARG A 29 -8.15 3.79 6.09
C ARG A 29 -8.41 2.90 4.87
N TYR A 30 -7.37 2.53 4.13
CA TYR A 30 -7.53 1.91 2.82
C TYR A 30 -7.06 0.46 2.76
N ALA A 31 -6.13 0.03 3.61
CA ALA A 31 -5.53 -1.29 3.57
C ALA A 31 -6.14 -2.26 4.61
N THR A 32 -7.46 -2.19 4.80
CA THR A 32 -8.21 -2.88 5.87
C THR A 32 -8.37 -4.40 5.69
N GLY A 33 -7.64 -5.00 4.78
CA GLY A 33 -7.73 -6.43 4.50
C GLY A 33 -6.80 -6.87 3.38
N PRO A 34 -6.55 -8.18 3.26
CA PRO A 34 -5.51 -8.71 2.38
C PRO A 34 -5.77 -8.42 0.90
N VAL A 35 -7.03 -8.42 0.45
CA VAL A 35 -7.37 -8.11 -0.95
C VAL A 35 -7.15 -6.63 -1.28
N LYS A 36 -7.52 -5.71 -0.38
CA LYS A 36 -7.23 -4.28 -0.56
C LYS A 36 -5.73 -4.00 -0.55
N TRP A 37 -5.00 -4.67 0.35
CA TRP A 37 -3.55 -4.59 0.40
C TRP A 37 -2.93 -4.95 -0.96
N ASP A 38 -3.30 -6.10 -1.53
CA ASP A 38 -2.80 -6.53 -2.84
C ASP A 38 -3.13 -5.53 -3.96
N ILE A 39 -4.35 -4.99 -3.97
CA ILE A 39 -4.77 -3.98 -4.94
C ILE A 39 -3.94 -2.69 -4.80
N LEU A 40 -3.71 -2.23 -3.57
CA LEU A 40 -2.91 -1.04 -3.29
C LEU A 40 -1.46 -1.25 -3.73
N VAL A 41 -0.86 -2.39 -3.40
CA VAL A 41 0.49 -2.76 -3.88
C VAL A 41 0.53 -2.77 -5.40
N PHE A 42 -0.43 -3.44 -6.05
CA PHE A 42 -0.51 -3.52 -7.50
C PHE A 42 -0.56 -2.14 -8.19
N PHE A 43 -1.42 -1.22 -7.73
CA PHE A 43 -1.50 0.12 -8.31
C PHE A 43 -0.34 1.03 -7.90
N GLY A 44 0.29 0.79 -6.75
CA GLY A 44 1.50 1.52 -6.35
C GLY A 44 2.71 1.12 -7.22
N GLU A 45 2.80 -0.14 -7.62
CA GLU A 45 3.82 -0.66 -8.54
C GLU A 45 3.52 -0.34 -10.00
N ASN A 46 2.23 -0.26 -10.36
CA ASN A 46 1.76 -0.03 -11.73
C ASN A 46 0.84 1.20 -11.80
N PRO A 47 1.35 2.42 -11.54
CA PRO A 47 0.52 3.63 -11.34
C PRO A 47 -0.21 4.14 -12.59
N TYR A 48 0.12 3.58 -13.77
CA TYR A 48 -0.50 3.90 -15.05
C TYR A 48 -1.44 2.79 -15.56
N THR A 49 -1.64 1.73 -14.78
CA THR A 49 -2.59 0.69 -15.15
C THR A 49 -4.00 1.26 -15.22
N GLN A 50 -4.69 0.91 -16.30
CA GLN A 50 -6.11 1.07 -16.48
C GLN A 50 -6.64 -0.25 -17.03
N ASP A 51 -7.36 -1.02 -16.20
CA ASP A 51 -7.71 -2.40 -16.56
C ASP A 51 -9.02 -2.86 -15.89
N THR A 52 -9.57 -3.98 -16.33
CA THR A 52 -10.80 -4.54 -15.75
C THR A 52 -10.51 -5.28 -14.44
N ALA A 53 -11.56 -5.53 -13.64
CA ALA A 53 -11.43 -6.29 -12.41
C ALA A 53 -10.90 -7.71 -12.65
N GLU A 54 -11.29 -8.36 -13.76
CA GLU A 54 -10.85 -9.70 -14.13
C GLU A 54 -9.35 -9.74 -14.42
N ALA A 55 -8.84 -8.76 -15.17
CA ALA A 55 -7.42 -8.69 -15.51
C ALA A 55 -6.55 -8.37 -14.30
N ILE A 56 -7.00 -7.43 -13.45
CA ILE A 56 -6.32 -7.11 -12.18
C ILE A 56 -6.30 -8.35 -11.28
N ALA A 57 -7.45 -9.03 -11.12
CA ALA A 57 -7.56 -10.22 -10.29
C ALA A 57 -6.61 -11.34 -10.72
N ARG A 58 -6.46 -11.58 -12.04
CA ARG A 58 -5.48 -12.53 -12.57
C ARG A 58 -4.05 -12.16 -12.21
N ARG A 59 -3.69 -10.87 -12.28
CA ARG A 59 -2.33 -10.39 -12.00
C ARG A 59 -1.96 -10.49 -10.52
N ILE A 60 -2.91 -10.27 -9.62
CA ILE A 60 -2.69 -10.38 -8.16
C ILE A 60 -3.01 -11.78 -7.61
N GLY A 61 -3.35 -12.76 -8.46
CA GLY A 61 -3.62 -14.13 -8.05
C GLY A 61 -4.88 -14.33 -7.20
N ARG A 62 -5.90 -13.47 -7.35
CA ARG A 62 -7.15 -13.49 -6.56
C ARG A 62 -8.37 -13.78 -7.45
N ARG A 63 -9.50 -14.12 -6.82
CA ARG A 63 -10.78 -14.33 -7.53
C ARG A 63 -11.44 -13.00 -7.90
N ALA A 64 -11.90 -12.86 -9.14
CA ALA A 64 -12.48 -11.63 -9.68
C ALA A 64 -13.63 -11.04 -8.84
N PRO A 65 -14.61 -11.81 -8.31
CA PRO A 65 -15.69 -11.22 -7.51
C PRO A 65 -15.21 -10.54 -6.22
N ALA A 66 -14.20 -11.11 -5.55
CA ALA A 66 -13.62 -10.53 -4.34
C ALA A 66 -12.86 -9.24 -4.68
N VAL A 67 -12.07 -9.27 -5.74
CA VAL A 67 -11.30 -8.10 -6.22
C VAL A 67 -12.23 -6.99 -6.67
N LEU A 68 -13.29 -7.30 -7.42
CA LEU A 68 -14.26 -6.32 -7.91
C LEU A 68 -14.92 -5.54 -6.77
N ARG A 69 -15.33 -6.23 -5.69
CA ARG A 69 -15.91 -5.59 -4.51
C ARG A 69 -14.94 -4.57 -3.91
N GLU A 70 -13.68 -4.96 -3.70
CA GLU A 70 -12.68 -4.07 -3.11
C GLU A 70 -12.25 -2.94 -4.05
N LEU A 71 -12.20 -3.18 -5.36
CA LEU A 71 -11.96 -2.15 -6.37
C LEU A 71 -13.08 -1.10 -6.35
N PHE A 72 -14.34 -1.53 -6.22
CA PHE A 72 -15.47 -0.62 -6.06
C PHE A 72 -15.37 0.23 -4.79
N ASP A 73 -15.03 -0.38 -3.67
CA ASP A 73 -14.88 0.33 -2.40
C ASP A 73 -13.71 1.33 -2.43
N LEU A 74 -12.54 0.93 -2.94
CA LEU A 74 -11.40 1.83 -3.14
C LEU A 74 -11.70 2.96 -4.12
N SER A 75 -12.59 2.72 -5.09
CA SER A 75 -13.07 3.77 -5.99
C SER A 75 -14.05 4.72 -5.29
N PHE A 76 -14.96 4.20 -4.47
CA PHE A 76 -15.88 4.99 -3.66
C PHE A 76 -15.11 5.88 -2.67
N MET A 77 -14.02 5.37 -2.10
CA MET A 77 -13.12 6.09 -1.21
C MET A 77 -12.17 7.08 -1.93
N GLY A 78 -12.19 7.14 -3.28
CA GLY A 78 -11.40 8.08 -4.07
C GLY A 78 -9.93 7.70 -4.28
N VAL A 79 -9.52 6.49 -3.91
CA VAL A 79 -8.18 5.95 -4.18
C VAL A 79 -8.05 5.58 -5.66
N LEU A 80 -9.12 5.02 -6.22
CA LEU A 80 -9.21 4.62 -7.63
C LEU A 80 -10.28 5.44 -8.35
N GLU A 81 -10.15 5.56 -9.66
CA GLU A 81 -11.22 6.01 -10.54
C GLU A 81 -11.82 4.82 -11.29
N ARG A 82 -13.12 4.94 -11.57
CA ARG A 82 -13.87 4.01 -12.44
C ARG A 82 -14.24 4.74 -13.71
N ARG A 83 -14.00 4.11 -14.85
CA ARG A 83 -14.42 4.61 -16.15
C ARG A 83 -15.11 3.49 -16.93
N ARG A 84 -16.05 3.85 -17.78
CA ARG A 84 -16.60 2.93 -18.77
C ARG A 84 -15.80 3.07 -20.06
N LEU A 85 -15.21 1.98 -20.53
CA LEU A 85 -14.46 1.92 -21.77
C LEU A 85 -14.95 0.70 -22.57
N ASN A 86 -15.45 0.92 -23.78
CA ASN A 86 -15.96 -0.14 -24.67
C ASN A 86 -16.97 -1.07 -23.98
N GLY A 87 -17.88 -0.51 -23.17
CA GLY A 87 -18.88 -1.28 -22.42
C GLY A 87 -18.38 -1.93 -21.12
N ASN A 88 -17.07 -1.96 -20.88
CA ASN A 88 -16.46 -2.53 -19.67
C ASN A 88 -16.18 -1.46 -18.62
N VAL A 89 -16.23 -1.85 -17.34
CA VAL A 89 -15.75 -1.02 -16.24
C VAL A 89 -14.25 -1.25 -16.07
N VAL A 90 -13.47 -0.18 -16.22
CA VAL A 90 -12.03 -0.18 -15.98
C VAL A 90 -11.69 0.66 -14.75
N PHE A 91 -10.66 0.24 -14.04
CA PHE A 91 -10.16 0.86 -12.83
C PHE A 91 -8.77 1.44 -13.07
N ALA A 92 -8.54 2.66 -12.60
CA ALA A 92 -7.25 3.34 -12.68
C ALA A 92 -6.94 4.02 -11.35
N LEU A 93 -5.65 4.29 -11.09
CA LEU A 93 -5.25 5.05 -9.91
C LEU A 93 -5.77 6.50 -10.00
N SER A 94 -6.26 7.04 -8.89
CA SER A 94 -6.71 8.44 -8.80
C SER A 94 -5.62 9.42 -9.28
N PRO A 95 -5.99 10.49 -10.01
CA PRO A 95 -5.06 11.54 -10.43
C PRO A 95 -4.59 12.41 -9.26
N SER A 96 -5.20 12.28 -8.07
CA SER A 96 -4.83 13.01 -6.87
C SER A 96 -3.33 12.88 -6.55
N PRO A 97 -2.54 13.96 -6.59
CA PRO A 97 -1.12 13.90 -6.30
C PRO A 97 -0.82 13.40 -4.88
N LYS A 98 -1.72 13.69 -3.93
CA LYS A 98 -1.64 13.20 -2.56
C LYS A 98 -1.75 11.68 -2.51
N ILE A 99 -2.83 11.10 -3.05
CA ILE A 99 -3.03 9.64 -3.09
C ILE A 99 -1.86 8.95 -3.78
N ARG A 100 -1.43 9.45 -4.94
CA ARG A 100 -0.32 8.84 -5.69
C ARG A 100 1.00 8.88 -4.92
N ARG A 101 1.30 9.97 -4.20
CA ARG A 101 2.51 10.08 -3.38
C ARG A 101 2.43 9.17 -2.16
N THR A 102 1.34 9.18 -1.41
CA THR A 102 1.18 8.36 -0.20
C THR A 102 1.17 6.87 -0.54
N LEU A 103 0.52 6.46 -1.65
CA LEU A 103 0.54 5.06 -2.11
C LEU A 103 1.95 4.60 -2.51
N ARG A 104 2.74 5.44 -3.18
CA ARG A 104 4.13 5.10 -3.51
C ARG A 104 4.98 4.90 -2.25
N ARG A 105 4.81 5.76 -1.25
CA ARG A 105 5.49 5.60 0.07
C ARG A 105 5.05 4.30 0.75
N PHE A 106 3.75 4.03 0.76
CA PHE A 106 3.19 2.80 1.31
C PHE A 106 3.81 1.53 0.73
N VAL A 107 3.95 1.47 -0.59
CA VAL A 107 4.58 0.31 -1.23
C VAL A 107 6.07 0.24 -0.91
N ALA A 108 6.78 1.37 -0.87
CA ALA A 108 8.20 1.40 -0.51
C ALA A 108 8.45 0.85 0.91
N GLU A 109 7.66 1.28 1.89
CA GLU A 109 7.77 0.81 3.28
C GLU A 109 7.34 -0.65 3.45
N SER A 110 6.30 -1.09 2.73
CA SER A 110 5.84 -2.49 2.76
C SER A 110 6.87 -3.49 2.22
N ARG A 111 7.84 -3.03 1.41
CA ARG A 111 8.94 -3.86 0.91
C ARG A 111 10.10 -3.96 1.90
N GLY A 112 10.27 -2.96 2.78
CA GLY A 112 11.26 -2.97 3.87
C GLY A 112 10.79 -3.77 5.09
N GLN A 113 9.47 -3.89 5.28
CA GLN A 113 8.86 -4.70 6.32
C GLN A 113 8.31 -6.00 5.72
N SER A 114 9.12 -7.07 5.70
CA SER A 114 8.58 -8.41 5.50
C SER A 114 7.42 -8.62 6.50
N PRO A 115 6.19 -8.91 6.06
CA PRO A 115 5.13 -9.24 6.98
C PRO A 115 5.49 -10.57 7.64
N ARG A 116 6.03 -10.49 8.86
CA ARG A 116 6.07 -11.62 9.78
C ARG A 116 4.65 -11.77 10.32
N LEU A 117 3.85 -12.57 9.62
CA LEU A 117 2.75 -13.29 10.23
C LEU A 117 3.30 -14.61 10.76
#